data_AF-A0A7Y1TRZ8-F1
#
_entry.id   AF-A0A7Y1TRZ8-F1
#
_cell.length_a   1.000
_cell.length_b   1.000
_cell.length_c   1.000
_cell.angle_alpha   90.00
_cell.angle_beta   90.00
_cell.angle_gamma   90.00
#
_symmetry.space_group_name_H-M   'P 1'
#
loop_
_entity.id
_entity.type
_entity.pdbx_description
1 polymer ?
#
loop_
_entity_poly.entity_id
_entity_poly.type
_entity_poly.pdbx_seq_one_letter_code
_entity_poly.pdbx_strand_id
1 'polypeptide(L)' 'LYVHVDVDVVDPEDMPAVNYPAPGGPSLETVAAAVAALASTGRVVAFSVSSWNPALPGSEVAAAATRRLASPFLR' A
#
# COMPACT_ATOMS: atom_id res chain seq x y z
N LEU A 1 -6.84 10.91 -12.81
CA LEU A 1 -5.90 10.84 -11.68
C LEU A 1 -5.10 9.56 -11.81
N TYR A 2 -3.78 9.65 -11.74
CA TYR A 2 -2.91 8.49 -11.57
C TYR A 2 -2.49 8.44 -10.09
N VAL A 3 -2.70 7.30 -9.44
CA VAL A 3 -2.34 7.10 -8.04
C VAL A 3 -1.19 6.11 -7.98
N HIS A 4 -0.09 6.52 -7.36
CA HIS A 4 1.04 5.67 -7.06
C HIS A 4 1.19 5.58 -5.55
N VAL A 5 1.32 4.37 -5.03
CA VAL A 5 1.59 4.12 -3.61
C VAL A 5 2.93 3.41 -3.50
N ASP A 6 3.93 4.12 -3.01
CA ASP A 6 5.13 3.50 -2.49
C ASP A 6 4.79 2.88 -1.14
N VAL A 7 4.80 1.55 -1.04
CA VAL A 7 4.20 0.87 0.13
C VAL A 7 5.03 1.03 1.39
N ASP A 8 6.29 1.46 1.27
CA ASP A 8 7.19 1.73 2.40
C ASP A 8 6.80 2.98 3.21
N VAL A 9 5.80 3.76 2.76
CA VAL A 9 5.14 4.80 3.55
C VAL A 9 4.35 4.23 4.73
N VAL A 10 3.86 2.99 4.61
CA VAL A 10 3.08 2.31 5.67
C VAL A 10 4.04 1.92 6.79
N ASP A 11 3.59 2.09 8.04
CA ASP A 11 4.39 1.70 9.18
C ASP A 11 4.88 0.23 9.06
N PRO A 12 6.16 -0.06 9.33
CA PRO A 12 6.73 -1.41 9.22
C PRO A 12 6.01 -2.47 10.06
N GLU A 13 5.29 -2.10 11.12
CA GLU A 13 4.43 -3.03 11.87
C GLU A 13 3.35 -3.66 10.97
N ASP A 14 2.82 -2.89 10.02
CA ASP A 14 1.83 -3.35 9.03
C ASP A 14 2.46 -3.72 7.66
N MET A 15 3.69 -3.25 7.37
CA MET A 15 4.40 -3.44 6.09
C MET A 15 5.86 -3.89 6.29
N PRO A 16 6.10 -5.12 6.77
CA PRO A 16 7.44 -5.54 7.23
C PRO A 16 8.47 -5.82 6.11
N ALA A 17 8.02 -5.99 4.86
CA ALA A 17 8.87 -6.46 3.77
C ALA A 17 9.10 -5.38 2.70
N VAL A 18 9.80 -4.32 3.11
CA VAL A 18 10.25 -3.21 2.26
C VAL A 18 11.73 -2.91 2.52
N ASN A 19 12.44 -2.37 1.53
CA ASN A 19 13.88 -2.10 1.66
C ASN A 19 14.22 -0.94 2.60
N TYR A 20 13.29 0.02 2.73
CA TYR A 20 13.48 1.25 3.51
C TYR A 20 12.30 1.44 4.48
N PRO A 21 12.27 0.72 5.61
CA PRO A 21 11.16 0.85 6.57
C PRO A 21 11.08 2.26 7.14
N ALA A 22 9.86 2.78 7.34
CA ALA A 22 9.58 4.09 7.90
C ALA A 22 8.81 4.01 9.24
N PRO A 23 9.47 3.72 10.38
CA PRO A 23 8.82 3.70 11.69
C PRO A 23 8.15 5.04 12.04
N GLY A 24 6.93 4.98 12.58
CA GLY A 24 6.10 6.15 12.85
C GLY A 24 5.30 6.64 11.63
N GLY A 25 5.26 5.85 10.56
CA GLY A 25 4.42 6.09 9.39
C GLY A 25 2.92 5.90 9.70
N PRO A 26 2.03 6.26 8.75
CA PRO A 26 0.62 5.92 8.85
C PRO A 26 0.40 4.40 8.89
N SER A 27 -0.62 3.97 9.65
CA SER A 27 -1.08 2.59 9.61
C SER A 27 -1.60 2.19 8.23
N LEU A 28 -1.63 0.89 7.95
CA LEU A 28 -2.23 0.34 6.73
C LEU A 28 -3.69 0.77 6.56
N GLU A 29 -4.44 0.85 7.65
CA GLU A 29 -5.83 1.31 7.64
C GLU A 29 -5.94 2.77 7.16
N THR A 30 -5.08 3.65 7.66
CA THR A 30 -5.06 5.06 7.28
C THR A 30 -4.75 5.23 5.79
N VAL A 31 -3.74 4.52 5.28
CA VAL A 31 -3.38 4.56 3.86
C VAL A 31 -4.50 3.96 3.00
N ALA A 32 -5.09 2.84 3.41
CA ALA A 32 -6.21 2.21 2.70
C ALA A 32 -7.44 3.14 2.62
N ALA A 33 -7.76 3.86 3.70
CA ALA A 33 -8.85 4.82 3.72
C ALA A 33 -8.60 5.98 2.75
N ALA A 34 -7.37 6.49 2.68
CA ALA A 34 -6.99 7.53 1.71
C ALA A 34 -7.12 7.03 0.26
N VAL A 35 -6.67 5.81 -0.03
CA VAL A 35 -6.81 5.20 -1.36
C VAL A 35 -8.29 5.00 -1.71
N ALA A 36 -9.11 4.52 -0.78
CA ALA A 36 -10.55 4.36 -0.98
C ALA A 36 -11.25 5.71 -1.25
N ALA A 37 -10.84 6.79 -0.56
CA ALA A 37 -11.36 8.13 -0.81
C ALA A 37 -10.97 8.66 -2.20
N LEU A 38 -9.76 8.35 -2.69
CA LEU A 38 -9.36 8.67 -4.07
C LEU A 38 -10.18 7.87 -5.08
N ALA A 39 -10.37 6.57 -4.83
CA ALA A 39 -11.16 5.68 -5.68
C ALA A 39 -12.61 6.15 -5.80
N SER A 40 -13.24 6.57 -4.69
CA SER A 40 -14.64 7.03 -4.66
C SER A 40 -14.90 8.29 -5.49
N THR A 41 -13.86 9.04 -5.86
CA THR A 41 -14.01 10.19 -6.77
C THR A 41 -14.40 9.78 -8.20
N GLY A 42 -14.22 8.51 -8.58
CA GLY A 42 -14.45 8.05 -9.96
C GLY A 42 -13.45 8.62 -10.99
N ARG A 43 -12.41 9.34 -10.54
CA ARG A 43 -11.43 10.00 -11.42
C ARG A 43 -10.10 9.26 -11.53
N VAL A 44 -9.91 8.15 -10.80
CA VAL A 44 -8.68 7.34 -10.87
C VAL A 44 -8.70 6.51 -12.15
N VAL A 45 -7.73 6.72 -13.03
CA VAL A 45 -7.62 6.04 -14.33
C VAL A 45 -6.52 4.98 -14.35
N ALA A 46 -5.61 5.02 -13.38
CA ALA A 46 -4.57 4.01 -13.17
C ALA A 46 -4.07 4.06 -11.73
N PHE A 47 -3.67 2.88 -11.22
CA PHE A 47 -3.10 2.67 -9.90
C PHE A 47 -1.82 1.86 -10.02
N SER A 48 -0.80 2.19 -9.24
CA SER A 48 0.45 1.43 -9.17
C SER A 48 0.96 1.33 -7.73
N VAL A 49 1.75 0.30 -7.47
CA VAL A 49 2.44 0.06 -6.21
C VAL A 49 3.92 -0.22 -6.47
N SER A 50 4.78 0.07 -5.50
CA SER A 50 6.21 -0.28 -5.51
C SER A 50 6.69 -0.77 -4.15
N SER A 51 7.97 -1.13 -4.07
CA SER A 51 8.75 -1.35 -2.85
C SER A 51 8.42 -2.56 -1.98
N TRP A 52 7.36 -3.31 -2.27
CA TRP A 52 7.23 -4.67 -1.74
C TRP A 52 8.43 -5.52 -2.19
N ASN A 53 9.14 -6.10 -1.23
CA ASN A 53 10.28 -6.97 -1.49
C ASN A 53 9.97 -8.43 -1.06
N PRO A 54 9.79 -9.36 -2.00
CA PRO A 54 9.47 -10.76 -1.70
C PRO A 54 10.60 -11.51 -0.96
N ALA A 55 11.84 -11.00 -1.01
CA ALA A 55 13.00 -11.66 -0.40
C ALA A 55 13.16 -11.35 1.11
N LEU A 56 12.36 -10.43 1.66
CA LEU A 56 12.45 -10.04 3.08
C LEU A 56 11.47 -10.83 3.96
N PRO A 57 11.79 -11.02 5.25
CA PRO A 57 10.85 -11.62 6.21
C PRO A 57 9.52 -10.87 6.25
N GLY A 58 8.41 -11.61 6.41
CA GLY A 58 7.07 -11.02 6.43
C GLY A 58 6.52 -10.63 5.05
N SER A 59 7.15 -11.07 3.95
CA SER A 59 6.73 -10.75 2.58
C SER A 59 5.28 -11.12 2.27
N GLU A 60 4.74 -12.20 2.84
CA GLU A 60 3.32 -12.57 2.70
C GLU A 60 2.38 -11.57 3.37
N VAL A 61 2.77 -11.04 4.54
CA VAL A 61 2.01 -9.99 5.25
C VAL A 61 2.02 -8.70 4.42
N ALA A 62 3.20 -8.30 3.94
CA ALA A 62 3.35 -7.11 3.10
C ALA A 62 2.63 -7.26 1.74
N ALA A 63 2.60 -8.46 1.16
CA ALA A 63 1.85 -8.75 -0.07
C ALA A 63 0.34 -8.62 0.16
N ALA A 64 -0.17 -9.17 1.27
CA ALA A 64 -1.57 -9.04 1.66
C ALA A 64 -1.95 -7.58 1.93
N ALA A 65 -1.09 -6.83 2.61
CA ALA A 65 -1.26 -5.40 2.85
C ALA A 65 -1.26 -4.59 1.54
N THR A 66 -0.30 -4.85 0.64
CA THR A 66 -0.24 -4.23 -0.69
C THR A 66 -1.49 -4.54 -1.51
N ARG A 67 -1.99 -5.79 -1.47
CA ARG A 67 -3.24 -6.17 -2.14
C ARG A 67 -4.45 -5.46 -1.53
N ARG A 68 -4.49 -5.27 -0.21
CA ARG A 68 -5.55 -4.50 0.46
C ARG A 68 -5.58 -3.07 -0.05
N LEU A 69 -4.43 -2.42 -0.22
CA LEU A 69 -4.34 -1.07 -0.79
C LEU A 69 -4.85 -1.02 -2.24
N ALA A 70 -4.55 -2.04 -3.04
CA ALA A 70 -5.02 -2.13 -4.43
C ALA A 70 -6.51 -2.53 -4.56
N SER A 71 -7.12 -3.08 -3.50
CA SER A 71 -8.44 -3.71 -3.56
C SER A 71 -9.57 -2.87 -4.18
N PRO A 72 -9.64 -1.53 -4.03
CA PRO A 72 -10.67 -0.74 -4.71
C PRO A 72 -10.61 -0.79 -6.24
N PHE A 73 -9.50 -1.24 -6.81
CA PHE A 73 -9.24 -1.29 -8.25
C PHE A 73 -9.10 -2.72 -8.80
N LEU A 74 -9.12 -3.74 -7.94
CA LEU A 74 -9.09 -5.14 -8.34
C LEU A 74 -10.51 -5.65 -8.49
N ARG A 75 -10.81 -6.28 -9.63
CA ARG A 75 -12.07 -6.99 -9.89
C ARG A 75 -11.88 -8.48 -9.67
#